data_AF-A0A6B2L6A5-F1
#
_entry.id   AF-A0A6B2L6A5-F1
#
_cell.length_a   1.000
_cell.length_b   1.000
_cell.length_c   1.000
_cell.angle_alpha   90.00
_cell.angle_beta   90.00
_cell.angle_gamma   90.00
#
_symmetry.space_group_name_H-M   'P 1'
#
loop_
_entity.id
_entity.type
_entity.pdbx_description
1 polymer ?
#
loop_
_entity_poly.entity_id
_entity_poly.type
_entity_poly.pdbx_seq_one_letter_code
_entity_poly.pdbx_strand_id
1 'polypeptide(L)'
;MASLVGGNCVIVVMFATRHSVLVYMLGIAFDRAILFHRWLGRWNTILVLGHVIIEAVLHFTVGTGNTDLENIYGLVSVIAFLLVLIFSLEWFRRAQFELFLVSHLLVIVFFVLGVLHNNGFLLYTILSAILIGLDWILRLALGSVVVPSKTTLFKKRAENLVQVRFTKNSPWAKKLYGPGQYVFLNFPAISHTEWHPFSVTSSPDDPEIEVNIRALGNWTKKVYQLASAEDCVWVRADGPYGNLNLDYHRYSNMVLVAGGIGITPVIGILKEIFAGKKRRSRIQSVVMVWSVPSEIEAGWFMEELKALYQISNSSSIKLEIKVHLSKAKEVPPSPFLNTGRPDIEKYLDGATQERTPCFVFVCGPKKLVNSAWDISTKLQRKGKICHFHHETFQF
;
A
#
# COMPACT_ATOMS: atom_id res chain seq x y z
N MET A 1 -11.25 -23.01 -25.67
CA MET A 1 -10.85 -22.66 -24.28
C MET A 1 -9.51 -21.93 -24.24
N ALA A 2 -8.52 -22.31 -25.06
CA ALA A 2 -7.21 -21.63 -25.15
C ALA A 2 -7.28 -20.11 -25.36
N SER A 3 -8.16 -19.61 -26.25
CA SER A 3 -8.36 -18.16 -26.45
C SER A 3 -8.87 -17.43 -25.20
N LEU A 4 -9.67 -18.11 -24.36
CA LEU A 4 -10.17 -17.55 -23.10
C LEU A 4 -9.05 -17.45 -22.06
N VAL A 5 -8.18 -18.47 -21.99
CA VAL A 5 -6.95 -18.43 -21.18
C VAL A 5 -6.07 -17.26 -21.62
N GLY A 6 -5.77 -17.17 -22.93
CA GLY A 6 -4.93 -16.09 -23.48
C GLY A 6 -5.51 -14.69 -23.21
N GLY A 7 -6.81 -14.50 -23.43
CA GLY A 7 -7.49 -13.24 -23.11
C GLY A 7 -7.37 -12.87 -21.64
N ASN A 8 -7.58 -13.83 -20.73
CA ASN A 8 -7.44 -13.59 -19.29
C ASN A 8 -5.99 -13.28 -18.89
N CYS A 9 -4.98 -13.90 -19.51
CA CYS A 9 -3.56 -13.60 -19.28
C CYS A 9 -3.22 -12.11 -19.52
N VAL A 10 -3.77 -11.50 -20.58
CA VAL A 10 -3.57 -10.07 -20.87
C VAL A 10 -4.04 -9.20 -19.70
N ILE A 11 -5.22 -9.51 -19.15
CA ILE A 11 -5.81 -8.77 -18.03
C ILE A 11 -5.06 -9.03 -16.72
N VAL A 12 -4.57 -10.26 -16.50
CA VAL A 12 -3.73 -10.58 -15.33
C VAL A 12 -2.47 -9.73 -15.32
N VAL A 13 -1.77 -9.64 -16.45
CA VAL A 13 -0.53 -8.87 -16.60
C VAL A 13 -0.79 -7.37 -16.43
N MET A 14 -1.91 -6.87 -16.93
CA MET A 14 -2.33 -5.47 -16.81
C MET A 14 -2.36 -4.96 -15.36
N PHE A 15 -2.71 -5.80 -14.39
CA PHE A 15 -2.77 -5.42 -12.96
C PHE A 15 -1.54 -5.81 -12.15
N ALA A 16 -0.51 -6.40 -12.78
CA ALA A 16 0.66 -6.90 -12.10
C ALA A 16 1.65 -5.79 -11.70
N THR A 17 1.70 -4.70 -12.47
CA THR A 17 2.73 -3.67 -12.34
C THR A 17 2.26 -2.47 -11.51
N ARG A 18 3.21 -1.86 -10.79
CA ARG A 18 2.96 -0.67 -9.93
C ARG A 18 2.57 0.59 -10.70
N HIS A 19 2.98 0.69 -11.96
CA HIS A 19 2.82 1.86 -12.82
C HIS A 19 1.97 1.55 -14.06
N SER A 20 1.06 0.58 -13.94
CA SER A 20 0.17 0.22 -15.05
C SER A 20 -0.52 1.47 -15.60
N VAL A 21 -0.33 1.75 -16.89
CA VAL A 21 -0.94 2.89 -17.59
C VAL A 21 -2.44 2.93 -17.32
N LEU A 22 -3.06 1.75 -17.33
CA LEU A 22 -4.50 1.59 -17.16
C LEU A 22 -4.93 1.74 -15.70
N VAL A 23 -4.11 1.31 -14.74
CA VAL A 23 -4.37 1.60 -13.30
C VAL A 23 -4.37 3.11 -13.06
N TYR A 24 -3.44 3.84 -13.71
CA TYR A 24 -3.41 5.30 -13.67
C TYR A 24 -4.66 5.92 -14.34
N MET A 25 -5.02 5.49 -15.55
CA MET A 25 -6.22 5.97 -16.25
C MET A 25 -7.51 5.70 -15.49
N LEU A 26 -7.62 4.54 -14.84
CA LEU A 26 -8.80 4.14 -14.06
C LEU A 26 -8.82 4.80 -12.66
N GLY A 27 -7.76 5.50 -12.25
CA GLY A 27 -7.65 6.10 -10.92
C GLY A 27 -7.68 5.06 -9.78
N ILE A 28 -7.29 3.82 -10.06
CA ILE A 28 -7.29 2.73 -9.08
C ILE A 28 -5.95 2.76 -8.33
N ALA A 29 -5.97 2.62 -7.00
CA ALA A 29 -4.73 2.49 -6.23
C ALA A 29 -4.08 1.13 -6.48
N PHE A 30 -2.75 1.07 -6.52
CA PHE A 30 -2.02 -0.17 -6.78
C PHE A 30 -2.39 -1.32 -5.83
N ASP A 31 -2.62 -1.03 -4.55
CA ASP A 31 -3.02 -2.04 -3.56
C ASP A 31 -4.36 -2.72 -3.90
N ARG A 32 -5.24 -2.01 -4.61
CA ARG A 32 -6.49 -2.56 -5.15
C ARG A 32 -6.22 -3.33 -6.45
N ALA A 33 -5.39 -2.78 -7.34
CA ALA A 33 -5.03 -3.44 -8.59
C ALA A 33 -4.41 -4.84 -8.37
N ILE A 34 -3.48 -4.97 -7.42
CA ILE A 34 -2.82 -6.26 -7.15
C ILE A 34 -3.77 -7.33 -6.57
N LEU A 35 -4.92 -6.94 -6.00
CA LEU A 35 -5.99 -7.89 -5.65
C LEU A 35 -6.59 -8.51 -6.90
N PHE A 36 -6.86 -7.71 -7.94
CA PHE A 36 -7.37 -8.20 -9.22
C PHE A 36 -6.35 -9.12 -9.89
N HIS A 37 -5.07 -8.77 -9.92
CA HIS A 37 -4.02 -9.65 -10.44
C HIS A 37 -4.05 -11.04 -9.80
N ARG A 38 -4.14 -11.10 -8.45
CA ARG A 38 -4.21 -12.39 -7.72
C ARG A 38 -5.49 -13.16 -8.02
N TRP A 39 -6.64 -12.49 -8.09
CA TRP A 39 -7.92 -13.13 -8.40
C TRP A 39 -7.96 -13.68 -9.83
N LEU A 40 -7.55 -12.87 -10.80
CA LEU A 40 -7.50 -13.26 -12.20
C LEU A 40 -6.46 -14.34 -12.46
N GLY A 41 -5.34 -14.34 -11.74
CA GLY A 41 -4.33 -15.40 -11.79
C GLY A 41 -4.90 -16.76 -11.36
N ARG A 42 -5.67 -16.79 -10.27
CA ARG A 42 -6.38 -18.02 -9.80
C ARG A 42 -7.42 -18.47 -10.81
N TRP A 43 -8.19 -17.55 -11.37
CA TRP A 43 -9.13 -17.86 -12.46
C TRP A 43 -8.40 -18.44 -13.68
N ASN A 44 -7.24 -17.89 -14.01
CA ASN A 44 -6.42 -18.42 -15.10
C ASN A 44 -6.00 -19.87 -14.84
N THR A 45 -5.62 -20.20 -13.60
CA THR A 45 -5.32 -21.58 -13.23
C THR A 45 -6.52 -22.49 -13.46
N ILE A 46 -7.72 -22.08 -13.03
CA ILE A 46 -8.94 -22.88 -13.21
C ILE A 46 -9.20 -23.11 -14.70
N LEU A 47 -9.07 -22.07 -15.54
CA LEU A 47 -9.26 -22.17 -16.98
C LEU A 47 -8.23 -23.09 -17.66
N VAL A 48 -6.96 -22.98 -17.27
CA VAL A 48 -5.87 -23.83 -17.78
C VAL A 48 -6.10 -25.29 -17.39
N LEU A 49 -6.44 -25.57 -16.13
CA LEU A 49 -6.73 -26.93 -15.67
C LEU A 49 -7.99 -27.49 -16.35
N GLY A 50 -9.03 -26.67 -16.50
CA GLY A 50 -10.23 -27.06 -17.25
C GLY A 50 -9.92 -27.42 -18.70
N HIS A 51 -9.01 -26.67 -19.35
CA HIS A 51 -8.58 -26.97 -20.71
C HIS A 51 -7.89 -28.33 -20.78
N VAL A 52 -6.92 -28.60 -19.89
CA VAL A 52 -6.23 -29.89 -19.84
C VAL A 52 -7.20 -31.05 -19.59
N ILE A 53 -8.15 -30.89 -18.65
CA ILE A 53 -9.12 -31.93 -18.33
C ILE A 53 -10.03 -32.23 -19.53
N ILE A 54 -10.54 -31.19 -20.21
CA ILE A 54 -11.41 -31.37 -21.38
C ILE A 54 -10.65 -32.07 -22.51
N GLU A 55 -9.43 -31.62 -22.82
CA GLU A 55 -8.62 -32.27 -23.86
C GLU A 55 -8.28 -33.72 -23.50
N ALA A 56 -8.00 -34.01 -22.22
CA ALA A 56 -7.78 -35.37 -21.74
C ALA A 56 -9.05 -36.24 -21.90
N VAL A 57 -10.22 -35.72 -21.51
CA VAL A 57 -11.50 -36.44 -21.69
C VAL A 57 -11.78 -36.69 -23.17
N LEU A 58 -11.60 -35.70 -24.04
CA LEU A 58 -11.78 -35.85 -25.49
C LEU A 58 -10.82 -36.89 -26.06
N HIS A 59 -9.55 -36.88 -25.64
CA HIS A 59 -8.57 -37.91 -26.00
C HIS A 59 -9.05 -39.31 -25.61
N PHE A 60 -9.52 -39.52 -24.38
CA PHE A 60 -9.93 -40.85 -23.92
C PHE A 60 -11.28 -41.32 -24.48
N THR A 61 -12.20 -40.40 -24.76
CA THR A 61 -13.58 -40.73 -25.15
C THR A 61 -13.79 -40.75 -26.66
N VAL A 62 -13.15 -39.83 -27.40
CA VAL A 62 -13.31 -39.66 -28.85
C VAL A 62 -12.06 -40.16 -29.60
N GLY A 63 -10.94 -40.39 -28.90
CA GLY A 63 -9.70 -40.83 -29.53
C GLY A 63 -9.00 -39.71 -30.33
N THR A 64 -9.33 -38.44 -30.07
CA THR A 64 -8.74 -37.26 -30.75
C THR A 64 -7.32 -36.93 -30.28
N GLY A 65 -6.71 -37.86 -29.56
CA GLY A 65 -5.44 -37.70 -28.88
C GLY A 65 -4.23 -37.91 -29.76
N ASN A 66 -3.48 -36.86 -30.05
CA ASN A 66 -2.13 -36.98 -30.61
C ASN A 66 -1.08 -36.57 -29.57
N THR A 67 0.04 -37.29 -29.51
CA THR A 67 1.22 -36.95 -28.70
C THR A 67 2.17 -36.01 -29.45
N ASP A 68 1.62 -35.12 -30.26
CA ASP A 68 2.42 -34.21 -31.07
C ASP A 68 3.23 -33.26 -30.17
N LEU A 69 4.35 -32.80 -30.71
CA LEU A 69 5.29 -31.93 -30.00
C LEU A 69 4.60 -30.67 -29.42
N GLU A 70 3.57 -30.17 -30.11
CA GLU A 70 2.72 -29.07 -29.66
C GLU A 70 2.02 -29.36 -28.33
N ASN A 71 1.51 -30.58 -28.13
CA ASN A 71 0.86 -30.97 -26.88
C ASN A 71 1.86 -31.16 -25.74
N ILE A 72 3.10 -31.56 -26.05
CA ILE A 72 4.20 -31.59 -25.06
C ILE A 72 4.53 -30.17 -24.59
N TYR A 73 4.62 -29.20 -25.51
CA TYR A 73 4.80 -27.79 -25.14
C TYR A 73 3.66 -27.28 -24.25
N GLY A 74 2.42 -27.67 -24.57
CA GLY A 74 1.24 -27.37 -23.74
C GLY A 74 1.39 -27.91 -22.32
N LEU A 75 1.73 -29.19 -22.17
CA LEU A 75 1.90 -29.82 -20.86
C LEU A 75 2.99 -29.16 -20.02
N VAL A 76 4.17 -28.90 -20.60
CA VAL A 76 5.28 -28.25 -19.89
C VAL A 76 4.92 -26.80 -19.52
N SER A 77 4.18 -26.09 -20.38
CA SER A 77 3.65 -24.76 -20.08
C SER A 77 2.75 -24.76 -18.85
N VAL A 78 1.84 -25.74 -18.74
CA VAL A 78 0.95 -25.88 -17.58
C VAL A 78 1.75 -26.18 -16.31
N ILE A 79 2.75 -27.06 -16.37
CA ILE A 79 3.61 -27.37 -15.21
C ILE A 79 4.32 -26.09 -14.74
N ALA A 80 4.89 -25.31 -15.65
CA ALA A 80 5.53 -24.03 -15.31
C ALA A 80 4.54 -23.07 -14.64
N PHE A 81 3.32 -22.96 -15.16
CA PHE A 81 2.28 -22.11 -14.58
C PHE A 81 1.79 -22.56 -13.19
N LEU A 82 1.72 -23.88 -12.96
CA LEU A 82 1.39 -24.43 -11.64
C LEU A 82 2.48 -24.14 -10.61
N LEU A 83 3.75 -24.20 -11.01
CA LEU A 83 4.86 -23.79 -10.14
C LEU A 83 4.76 -22.31 -9.78
N VAL A 84 4.44 -21.43 -10.75
CA VAL A 84 4.16 -20.02 -10.48
C VAL A 84 3.07 -19.87 -9.40
N LEU A 85 1.97 -20.63 -9.51
CA LEU A 85 0.89 -20.58 -8.51
C LEU A 85 1.35 -21.01 -7.12
N ILE A 86 2.03 -22.17 -7.02
CA ILE A 86 2.48 -22.75 -5.75
C ILE A 86 3.38 -21.76 -5.00
N PHE A 87 4.39 -21.22 -5.69
CA PHE A 87 5.31 -20.26 -5.09
C PHE A 87 4.69 -18.88 -4.85
N SER A 88 3.57 -18.57 -5.51
CA SER A 88 2.78 -17.34 -5.29
C SER A 88 1.76 -17.46 -4.15
N LEU A 89 1.59 -18.63 -3.53
CA LEU A 89 0.70 -18.81 -2.38
C LEU A 89 1.13 -17.91 -1.22
N GLU A 90 0.16 -17.39 -0.48
CA GLU A 90 0.42 -16.34 0.52
C GLU A 90 1.38 -16.80 1.61
N TRP A 91 1.21 -18.02 2.12
CA TRP A 91 2.08 -18.58 3.16
C TRP A 91 3.52 -18.73 2.65
N PHE A 92 3.71 -19.17 1.40
CA PHE A 92 5.02 -19.36 0.80
C PHE A 92 5.72 -18.03 0.52
N ARG A 93 5.03 -17.11 -0.17
CA ARG A 93 5.57 -15.78 -0.50
C ARG A 93 5.95 -14.96 0.73
N ARG A 94 5.20 -15.10 1.83
CA ARG A 94 5.54 -14.45 3.11
C ARG A 94 6.77 -15.08 3.78
N ALA A 95 6.99 -16.37 3.58
CA ALA A 95 8.14 -17.08 4.16
C ALA A 95 9.42 -16.91 3.33
N GLN A 96 9.33 -16.99 2.01
CA GLN A 96 10.46 -17.04 1.07
C GLN A 96 10.20 -16.10 -0.13
N PHE A 97 10.35 -14.80 0.10
CA PHE A 97 10.02 -13.78 -0.90
C PHE A 97 10.93 -13.82 -2.14
N GLU A 98 12.23 -14.05 -1.96
CA GLU A 98 13.20 -14.11 -3.07
C GLU A 98 12.89 -15.27 -4.03
N LEU A 99 12.60 -16.46 -3.48
CA LEU A 99 12.23 -17.62 -4.28
C LEU A 99 10.89 -17.41 -4.99
N PHE A 100 9.91 -16.78 -4.32
CA PHE A 100 8.69 -16.32 -4.99
C PHE A 100 9.01 -15.44 -6.21
N LEU A 101 9.88 -14.43 -6.04
CA LEU A 101 10.20 -13.49 -7.12
C LEU A 101 10.86 -14.18 -8.32
N VAL A 102 11.85 -15.04 -8.07
CA VAL A 102 12.57 -15.77 -9.12
C VAL A 102 11.66 -16.78 -9.82
N SER A 103 10.91 -17.58 -9.06
CA SER A 103 10.00 -18.57 -9.64
C SER A 103 8.84 -17.94 -10.41
N HIS A 104 8.42 -16.71 -10.07
CA HIS A 104 7.40 -15.99 -10.84
C HIS A 104 7.85 -15.70 -12.28
N LEU A 105 9.16 -15.67 -12.57
CA LEU A 105 9.70 -15.52 -13.94
C LEU A 105 9.39 -16.73 -14.83
N LEU A 106 9.01 -17.88 -14.26
CA LEU A 106 8.48 -19.02 -15.04
C LEU A 106 7.22 -18.66 -15.83
N VAL A 107 6.58 -17.52 -15.54
CA VAL A 107 5.52 -16.96 -16.40
C VAL A 107 6.01 -16.72 -17.83
N ILE A 108 7.28 -16.36 -18.03
CA ILE A 108 7.87 -16.19 -19.37
C ILE A 108 7.90 -17.53 -20.11
N VAL A 109 8.30 -18.60 -19.41
CA VAL A 109 8.29 -19.97 -19.95
C VAL A 109 6.88 -20.39 -20.33
N PHE A 110 5.89 -20.09 -19.47
CA PHE A 110 4.47 -20.32 -19.77
C PHE A 110 4.04 -19.62 -21.07
N PHE A 111 4.39 -18.34 -21.25
CA PHE A 111 4.02 -17.61 -22.47
C PHE A 111 4.70 -18.18 -23.72
N VAL A 112 6.01 -18.42 -23.67
CA VAL A 112 6.79 -18.93 -24.81
C VAL A 112 6.28 -20.31 -25.24
N LEU A 113 6.14 -21.25 -24.29
CA LEU A 113 5.63 -22.58 -24.59
C LEU A 113 4.15 -22.57 -24.98
N GLY A 114 3.36 -21.61 -24.47
CA GLY A 114 1.98 -21.39 -24.90
C GLY A 114 1.86 -21.02 -26.39
N VAL A 115 2.78 -20.18 -26.90
CA VAL A 115 2.85 -19.86 -28.34
C VAL A 115 3.22 -21.09 -29.18
N LEU A 116 4.18 -21.89 -28.71
CA LEU A 116 4.59 -23.12 -29.42
C LEU A 116 3.51 -24.21 -29.38
N HIS A 117 2.67 -24.23 -28.35
CA HIS A 117 1.51 -25.11 -28.28
C HIS A 117 0.37 -24.67 -29.20
N ASN A 118 0.13 -23.37 -29.33
CA ASN A 118 -0.92 -22.83 -30.19
C ASN A 118 -0.55 -21.44 -30.70
N ASN A 119 -0.41 -21.30 -32.02
CA ASN A 119 -0.02 -20.02 -32.64
C ASN A 119 -1.03 -18.89 -32.38
N GLY A 120 -2.31 -19.20 -32.14
CA GLY A 120 -3.32 -18.21 -31.72
C GLY A 120 -2.99 -17.54 -30.38
N PHE A 121 -2.13 -18.15 -29.56
CA PHE A 121 -1.65 -17.57 -28.31
C PHE A 121 -0.65 -16.41 -28.51
N LEU A 122 -0.05 -16.29 -29.70
CA LEU A 122 0.92 -15.25 -30.04
C LEU A 122 0.32 -13.84 -29.88
N LEU A 123 -0.92 -13.64 -30.33
CA LEU A 123 -1.60 -12.34 -30.21
C LEU A 123 -1.67 -11.88 -28.75
N TYR A 124 -2.11 -12.76 -27.84
CA TYR A 124 -2.23 -12.43 -26.41
C TYR A 124 -0.87 -12.19 -25.75
N THR A 125 0.16 -12.91 -26.21
CA THR A 125 1.54 -12.74 -25.75
C THR A 125 2.08 -11.36 -26.14
N ILE A 126 1.90 -10.96 -27.41
CA ILE A 126 2.32 -9.64 -27.91
C ILE A 126 1.58 -8.53 -27.17
N LEU A 127 0.27 -8.64 -27.00
CA LEU A 127 -0.52 -7.65 -26.26
C LEU A 127 -0.03 -7.51 -24.80
N SER A 128 0.24 -8.63 -24.13
CA SER A 128 0.78 -8.64 -22.77
C SER A 128 2.17 -7.98 -22.70
N ALA A 129 3.05 -8.28 -23.65
CA ALA A 129 4.38 -7.69 -23.74
C ALA A 129 4.34 -6.18 -24.00
N ILE A 130 3.45 -5.71 -24.87
CA ILE A 130 3.24 -4.28 -25.14
C ILE A 130 2.80 -3.56 -23.85
N LEU A 131 1.85 -4.11 -23.10
CA LEU A 131 1.38 -3.51 -21.85
C LEU A 131 2.52 -3.37 -20.82
N ILE A 132 3.32 -4.43 -20.61
CA ILE A 132 4.48 -4.38 -19.72
C ILE A 132 5.51 -3.36 -20.23
N GLY A 133 5.77 -3.34 -21.54
CA GLY A 133 6.71 -2.42 -22.16
C GLY A 133 6.30 -0.95 -22.00
N LEU A 134 5.01 -0.63 -22.18
CA LEU A 134 4.47 0.69 -21.93
C LEU A 134 4.66 1.11 -20.48
N ASP A 135 4.46 0.19 -19.52
CA ASP A 135 4.70 0.49 -18.12
C ASP A 135 6.18 0.73 -17.80
N TRP A 136 7.11 0.06 -18.49
CA TRP A 136 8.55 0.34 -18.37
C TRP A 136 8.90 1.72 -18.93
N ILE A 137 8.34 2.07 -20.09
CA ILE A 137 8.54 3.39 -20.71
C ILE A 137 7.97 4.49 -19.81
N LEU A 138 6.76 4.33 -19.28
CA LEU A 138 6.18 5.29 -18.33
C LEU A 138 7.03 5.46 -17.07
N ARG A 139 7.61 4.38 -16.54
CA ARG A 139 8.53 4.45 -15.39
C ARG A 139 9.77 5.28 -15.70
N LEU A 140 10.36 5.08 -16.88
CA LEU A 140 11.50 5.88 -17.35
C LEU A 140 11.08 7.35 -17.54
N ALA A 141 9.93 7.60 -18.16
CA ALA A 141 9.45 8.95 -18.51
C ALA A 141 8.99 9.78 -17.30
N LEU A 142 8.32 9.16 -16.32
CA LEU A 142 7.81 9.85 -15.11
C LEU A 142 8.91 10.15 -14.09
N GLY A 143 10.17 9.80 -14.38
CA GLY A 143 11.28 9.96 -13.44
C GLY A 143 11.09 9.13 -12.15
N SER A 144 10.19 8.13 -12.17
CA SER A 144 10.05 7.12 -11.11
C SER A 144 11.11 6.03 -11.21
N VAL A 145 12.16 6.28 -12.00
CA VAL A 145 13.43 5.60 -11.88
C VAL A 145 13.94 5.94 -10.49
N VAL A 146 13.63 5.07 -9.54
CA VAL A 146 14.44 4.74 -8.37
C VAL A 146 15.65 5.66 -8.30
N VAL A 147 15.52 6.82 -7.67
CA VAL A 147 16.66 7.73 -7.60
C VAL A 147 17.45 7.26 -6.39
N PRO A 148 18.61 6.59 -6.58
CA PRO A 148 19.47 6.31 -5.45
C PRO A 148 19.88 7.65 -4.85
N SER A 149 19.57 7.83 -3.57
CA SER A 149 20.00 8.98 -2.80
C SER A 149 20.73 8.48 -1.57
N LYS A 150 21.69 9.27 -1.09
CA LYS A 150 22.12 9.12 0.29
C LYS A 150 21.03 9.65 1.21
N THR A 151 20.81 8.97 2.32
CA THR A 151 19.95 9.48 3.39
C THR A 151 20.61 10.69 4.04
N THR A 152 19.85 11.76 4.25
CA THR A 152 20.29 12.92 5.04
C THR A 152 20.16 12.67 6.53
N LEU A 153 19.24 11.78 6.92
CA LEU A 153 19.09 11.29 8.29
C LEU A 153 18.78 9.80 8.25
N PHE A 154 19.54 9.00 8.99
CA PHE A 154 19.24 7.59 9.19
C PHE A 154 19.61 7.21 10.62
N LYS A 155 18.63 7.23 11.53
CA LYS A 155 18.89 7.01 12.97
C LYS A 155 17.77 6.29 13.67
N LYS A 156 18.09 5.65 14.80
CA LYS A 156 17.09 5.17 15.75
C LYS A 156 16.40 6.35 16.41
N ARG A 157 15.09 6.43 16.20
CA ARG A 157 14.24 7.47 16.79
C ARG A 157 13.73 7.05 18.16
N ALA A 158 13.40 5.78 18.31
CA ALA A 158 12.96 5.17 19.55
C ALA A 158 13.22 3.65 19.49
N GLU A 159 12.87 2.93 20.56
CA GLU A 159 12.93 1.47 20.56
C GLU A 159 12.11 0.89 19.40
N ASN A 160 12.74 0.05 18.58
CA ASN A 160 12.14 -0.57 17.40
C ASN A 160 11.64 0.41 16.33
N LEU A 161 12.12 1.66 16.30
CA LEU A 161 11.72 2.68 15.32
C LEU A 161 12.94 3.39 14.72
N VAL A 162 13.04 3.37 13.39
CA VAL A 162 14.06 4.08 12.61
C VAL A 162 13.41 5.27 11.91
N GLN A 163 14.05 6.43 11.98
CA GLN A 163 13.69 7.61 11.20
C GLN A 163 14.66 7.76 10.03
N VAL A 164 14.09 7.94 8.84
CA VAL A 164 14.82 8.06 7.58
C VAL A 164 14.40 9.34 6.88
N ARG A 165 15.36 10.16 6.46
CA ARG A 165 15.15 11.32 5.58
C ARG A 165 16.06 11.27 4.37
N PHE A 166 15.54 11.71 3.23
CA PHE A 166 16.28 11.84 1.99
C PHE A 166 15.66 12.92 1.10
N THR A 167 16.47 13.51 0.21
CA THR A 167 16.07 14.63 -0.64
C THR A 167 15.16 14.21 -1.79
N LYS A 168 14.22 15.09 -2.16
CA LYS A 168 13.38 14.93 -3.35
C LYS A 168 14.20 15.22 -4.61
N ASN A 169 14.86 14.20 -5.16
CA ASN A 169 15.81 14.37 -6.26
C ASN A 169 15.15 14.54 -7.65
N SER A 170 13.81 14.49 -7.76
CA SER A 170 13.10 14.64 -9.04
C SER A 170 12.32 15.96 -9.11
N PRO A 171 12.48 16.78 -10.18
CA PRO A 171 11.75 18.04 -10.37
C PRO A 171 10.23 17.89 -10.36
N TRP A 172 9.73 16.74 -10.83
CA TRP A 172 8.30 16.44 -10.94
C TRP A 172 7.74 15.86 -9.63
N ALA A 173 8.59 15.35 -8.74
CA ALA A 173 8.17 14.78 -7.47
C ALA A 173 7.38 15.80 -6.63
N LYS A 174 7.80 17.07 -6.58
CA LYS A 174 7.09 18.08 -5.78
C LYS A 174 5.61 18.24 -6.17
N LYS A 175 5.25 18.00 -7.44
CA LYS A 175 3.85 18.06 -7.92
C LYS A 175 3.08 16.76 -7.69
N LEU A 176 3.77 15.63 -7.58
CA LEU A 176 3.17 14.30 -7.44
C LEU A 176 2.97 13.88 -5.98
N TYR A 177 3.80 14.38 -5.07
CA TYR A 177 3.67 14.09 -3.64
C TYR A 177 2.50 14.85 -3.03
N GLY A 178 1.67 14.12 -2.32
CA GLY A 178 0.50 14.57 -1.57
C GLY A 178 0.45 13.95 -0.18
N PRO A 179 -0.49 14.42 0.66
CA PRO A 179 -0.66 13.97 2.03
C PRO A 179 -1.17 12.53 2.09
N GLY A 180 -0.75 11.79 3.10
CA GLY A 180 -1.19 10.41 3.31
C GLY A 180 -0.66 9.42 2.27
N GLN A 181 0.24 9.84 1.39
CA GLN A 181 0.89 8.96 0.42
C GLN A 181 2.00 8.12 1.06
N TYR A 182 2.39 7.06 0.35
CA TYR A 182 3.47 6.17 0.75
C TYR A 182 4.47 5.99 -0.39
N VAL A 183 5.67 5.53 -0.04
CA VAL A 183 6.76 5.23 -0.98
C VAL A 183 7.26 3.82 -0.73
N PHE A 184 7.72 3.14 -1.78
CA PHE A 184 8.47 1.90 -1.64
C PHE A 184 9.95 2.24 -1.46
N LEU A 185 10.55 1.71 -0.41
CA LEU A 185 11.97 1.88 -0.12
C LEU A 185 12.72 0.57 -0.33
N ASN A 186 13.93 0.69 -0.84
CA ASN A 186 14.94 -0.36 -0.91
C ASN A 186 16.26 0.18 -0.35
N PHE A 187 16.91 -0.62 0.51
CA PHE A 187 18.25 -0.34 1.03
C PHE A 187 19.20 -1.40 0.45
N PRO A 188 20.03 -1.06 -0.55
CA PRO A 188 20.94 -2.00 -1.19
C PRO A 188 21.89 -2.70 -0.22
N ALA A 189 22.26 -2.05 0.90
CA ALA A 189 23.07 -2.65 1.96
C ALA A 189 22.40 -3.86 2.65
N ILE A 190 21.09 -4.02 2.51
CA ILE A 190 20.30 -5.12 3.10
C ILE A 190 19.88 -6.12 2.02
N SER A 191 19.30 -5.62 0.93
CA SER A 191 18.86 -6.42 -0.22
C SER A 191 18.73 -5.52 -1.46
N HIS A 192 19.11 -6.05 -2.63
CA HIS A 192 18.96 -5.34 -3.90
C HIS A 192 17.56 -5.48 -4.52
N THR A 193 16.75 -6.42 -4.02
CA THR A 193 15.49 -6.85 -4.66
C THR A 193 14.26 -6.62 -3.78
N GLU A 194 14.43 -6.48 -2.47
CA GLU A 194 13.31 -6.29 -1.53
C GLU A 194 12.89 -4.82 -1.44
N TRP A 195 11.63 -4.55 -1.80
CA TRP A 195 11.02 -3.23 -1.77
C TRP A 195 9.84 -3.23 -0.81
N HIS A 196 9.86 -2.32 0.17
CA HIS A 196 8.82 -2.27 1.21
C HIS A 196 8.10 -0.92 1.24
N PRO A 197 6.77 -0.89 1.34
CA PRO A 197 5.99 0.34 1.36
C PRO A 197 6.00 0.99 2.74
N PHE A 198 6.14 2.32 2.78
CA PHE A 198 6.08 3.11 4.01
C PHE A 198 5.41 4.46 3.77
N SER A 199 4.50 4.85 4.67
CA SER A 199 3.84 6.16 4.62
C SER A 199 4.84 7.31 4.83
N VAL A 200 4.63 8.37 4.06
CA VAL A 200 5.37 9.62 4.18
C VAL A 200 4.83 10.42 5.37
N THR A 201 5.73 10.83 6.26
CA THR A 201 5.44 11.61 7.48
C THR A 201 5.80 13.09 7.36
N SER A 202 6.57 13.46 6.33
CA SER A 202 6.86 14.84 5.98
C SER A 202 5.67 15.48 5.25
N SER A 203 5.62 16.81 5.24
CA SER A 203 4.67 17.54 4.41
C SER A 203 5.01 17.35 2.92
N PRO A 204 4.02 17.34 2.01
CA PRO A 204 4.26 17.38 0.56
C PRO A 204 5.17 18.53 0.12
N ASP A 205 5.16 19.63 0.87
CA ASP A 205 5.94 20.83 0.59
C ASP A 205 7.39 20.77 1.09
N ASP A 206 7.72 19.84 1.99
CA ASP A 206 9.07 19.74 2.55
C ASP A 206 10.09 19.37 1.45
N PRO A 207 11.33 19.88 1.48
CA PRO A 207 12.35 19.50 0.48
C PRO A 207 12.80 18.05 0.60
N GLU A 208 12.61 17.44 1.78
CA GLU A 208 12.95 16.06 2.09
C GLU A 208 11.70 15.20 2.26
N ILE A 209 11.85 13.90 1.99
CA ILE A 209 10.86 12.88 2.34
C ILE A 209 11.28 12.28 3.68
N GLU A 210 10.39 12.32 4.67
CA GLU A 210 10.59 11.64 5.94
C GLU A 210 9.72 10.39 6.03
N VAL A 211 10.36 9.27 6.39
CA VAL A 211 9.70 7.98 6.63
C VAL A 211 10.13 7.43 8.00
N ASN A 212 9.18 6.82 8.71
CA ASN A 212 9.41 6.20 10.01
C ASN A 212 9.11 4.69 9.92
N ILE A 213 10.14 3.86 10.13
CA ILE A 213 10.13 2.40 9.90
C ILE A 213 10.15 1.66 11.24
N ARG A 214 9.07 0.93 11.55
CA ARG A 214 9.00 0.07 12.73
C ARG A 214 9.58 -1.32 12.46
N ALA A 215 10.42 -1.82 13.36
CA ALA A 215 11.03 -3.15 13.27
C ALA A 215 10.03 -4.27 13.63
N LEU A 216 9.27 -4.75 12.64
CA LEU A 216 8.26 -5.81 12.81
C LEU A 216 8.64 -7.13 12.15
N GLY A 217 9.13 -7.08 10.92
CA GLY A 217 9.55 -8.23 10.11
C GLY A 217 11.07 -8.35 9.95
N ASN A 218 11.52 -9.42 9.30
CA ASN A 218 12.94 -9.73 9.12
C ASN A 218 13.72 -8.58 8.47
N TRP A 219 13.21 -8.05 7.35
CA TRP A 219 13.84 -6.93 6.66
C TRP A 219 13.88 -5.65 7.51
N THR A 220 12.77 -5.27 8.13
CA THR A 220 12.71 -4.06 8.99
C THR A 220 13.58 -4.16 10.25
N LYS A 221 13.81 -5.39 10.77
CA LYS A 221 14.76 -5.62 11.86
C LYS A 221 16.20 -5.43 11.41
N LYS A 222 16.55 -5.86 10.19
CA LYS A 222 17.86 -5.56 9.58
C LYS A 222 18.06 -4.06 9.38
N VAL A 223 17.02 -3.32 8.97
CA VAL A 223 17.07 -1.84 8.89
C VAL A 223 17.37 -1.22 10.26
N TYR A 224 16.70 -1.69 11.32
CA TYR A 224 16.96 -1.20 12.68
C TYR A 224 18.36 -1.53 13.19
N GLN A 225 18.91 -2.71 12.84
CA GLN A 225 20.29 -3.06 13.14
C GLN A 225 21.27 -2.17 12.39
N LEU A 226 21.06 -1.96 11.08
CA LEU A 226 21.89 -1.09 10.24
C LEU A 226 21.93 0.35 10.78
N ALA A 227 20.79 0.88 11.23
CA ALA A 227 20.71 2.21 11.87
C ALA A 227 21.41 2.30 13.24
N SER A 228 21.97 1.21 13.76
CA SER A 228 22.86 1.22 14.93
C SER A 228 24.32 1.40 14.55
N ALA A 229 24.68 1.03 13.31
CA ALA A 229 26.06 0.94 12.85
C ALA A 229 26.41 2.09 11.89
N GLU A 230 25.43 2.57 11.13
CA GLU A 230 25.63 3.62 10.13
C GLU A 230 24.59 4.74 10.32
N ASP A 231 25.03 5.98 10.15
CA ASP A 231 24.18 7.19 10.22
C ASP A 231 23.74 7.69 8.83
N CYS A 232 24.32 7.14 7.76
CA CYS A 232 24.06 7.53 6.38
C CYS A 232 24.19 6.31 5.45
N VAL A 233 23.10 5.97 4.76
CA VAL A 233 23.03 4.81 3.86
C VAL A 233 22.49 5.21 2.50
N TRP A 234 22.76 4.39 1.49
CA TRP A 234 22.07 4.52 0.21
C TRP A 234 20.64 4.02 0.32
N VAL A 235 19.69 4.85 -0.12
CA VAL A 235 18.28 4.52 -0.22
C VAL A 235 17.80 4.69 -1.65
N ARG A 236 16.99 3.74 -2.09
CA ARG A 236 16.29 3.75 -3.36
C ARG A 236 14.81 3.94 -3.07
N ALA A 237 14.21 4.99 -3.61
CA ALA A 237 12.81 5.31 -3.39
C ALA A 237 12.01 5.23 -4.70
N ASP A 238 10.87 4.55 -4.64
CA ASP A 238 9.91 4.37 -5.73
C ASP A 238 8.56 4.92 -5.26
N GLY A 239 7.98 5.87 -6.00
CA GLY A 239 6.75 6.56 -5.61
C GLY A 239 6.72 8.05 -6.01
N PRO A 240 5.65 8.77 -5.62
CA PRO A 240 4.72 8.43 -4.54
C PRO A 240 3.55 7.54 -4.99
N TYR A 241 3.03 6.76 -4.05
CA TYR A 241 1.86 5.91 -4.21
C TYR A 241 0.78 6.24 -3.18
N GLY A 242 -0.42 5.72 -3.41
CA GLY A 242 -1.61 6.12 -2.68
C GLY A 242 -2.22 7.34 -3.37
N ASN A 243 -3.13 7.11 -4.30
CA ASN A 243 -4.03 8.18 -4.75
C ASN A 243 -5.34 8.04 -4.00
N LEU A 244 -5.24 8.43 -2.74
CA LEU A 244 -6.36 8.90 -1.99
C LEU A 244 -6.67 10.26 -2.61
N ASN A 245 -7.54 10.30 -3.62
CA ASN A 245 -8.10 11.54 -4.21
C ASN A 245 -9.03 12.21 -3.18
N LEU A 246 -8.54 12.32 -1.95
CA LEU A 246 -9.16 12.87 -0.78
C LEU A 246 -8.97 14.36 -0.90
N ASP A 247 -9.84 15.00 -1.67
CA ASP A 247 -10.07 16.41 -1.46
C ASP A 247 -10.73 16.60 -0.09
N TYR A 248 -9.98 16.38 1.00
CA TYR A 248 -10.47 16.49 2.37
C TYR A 248 -10.67 17.96 2.77
N HIS A 249 -10.13 18.89 1.99
CA HIS A 249 -10.38 20.33 2.13
C HIS A 249 -11.82 20.74 1.87
N ARG A 250 -12.64 19.87 1.25
CA ARG A 250 -14.08 20.12 1.04
C ARG A 250 -14.94 19.88 2.29
N TYR A 251 -14.40 19.22 3.32
CA TYR A 251 -15.13 18.86 4.53
C TYR A 251 -14.88 19.89 5.64
N SER A 252 -15.88 20.08 6.51
CA SER A 252 -15.77 20.93 7.70
C SER A 252 -15.23 20.18 8.92
N ASN A 253 -15.64 18.92 9.08
CA ASN A 253 -15.29 18.09 10.22
C ASN A 253 -14.49 16.86 9.76
N MET A 254 -13.41 16.58 10.47
CA MET A 254 -12.49 15.50 10.16
C MET A 254 -12.21 14.63 11.38
N VAL A 255 -12.26 13.31 11.21
CA VAL A 255 -11.84 12.33 12.23
C VAL A 255 -10.72 11.47 11.68
N LEU A 256 -9.55 11.54 12.31
CA LEU A 256 -8.36 10.78 11.96
C LEU A 256 -8.10 9.73 13.04
N VAL A 257 -8.21 8.45 12.69
CA VAL A 257 -8.00 7.35 13.62
C VAL A 257 -6.75 6.57 13.23
N ALA A 258 -5.80 6.45 14.16
CA ALA A 258 -4.55 5.75 13.96
C ALA A 258 -4.35 4.62 14.97
N GLY A 259 -3.72 3.52 14.53
CA GLY A 259 -3.29 2.43 15.40
C GLY A 259 -1.80 2.10 15.23
N GLY A 260 -1.03 2.13 16.32
CA GLY A 260 0.40 1.84 16.29
C GLY A 260 1.17 2.77 15.35
N ILE A 261 1.95 2.21 14.42
CA ILE A 261 2.72 2.98 13.43
C ILE A 261 1.83 3.64 12.35
N GLY A 262 0.54 3.28 12.26
CA GLY A 262 -0.42 3.91 11.34
C GLY A 262 -0.71 5.39 11.61
N ILE A 263 -0.07 5.98 12.62
CA ILE A 263 -0.08 7.43 12.89
C ILE A 263 0.73 8.23 11.87
N THR A 264 1.66 7.58 11.14
CA THR A 264 2.55 8.24 10.18
C THR A 264 1.80 9.01 9.07
N PRO A 265 0.82 8.45 8.34
CA PRO A 265 0.06 9.22 7.35
C PRO A 265 -0.79 10.32 8.00
N VAL A 266 -1.31 10.09 9.22
CA VAL A 266 -2.11 11.07 9.98
C VAL A 266 -1.27 12.31 10.33
N ILE A 267 -0.02 12.12 10.75
CA ILE A 267 0.92 13.24 10.99
C ILE A 267 1.20 14.00 9.69
N GLY A 268 1.38 13.30 8.57
CA GLY A 268 1.56 13.94 7.26
C GLY A 268 0.37 14.84 6.89
N ILE A 269 -0.86 14.34 7.07
CA ILE A 269 -2.10 15.11 6.84
C ILE A 269 -2.19 16.33 7.77
N LEU A 270 -1.92 16.16 9.07
CA LEU A 270 -1.95 17.26 10.04
C LEU A 270 -0.90 18.33 9.71
N LYS A 271 0.33 17.93 9.38
CA LYS A 271 1.38 18.87 8.98
C LYS A 271 0.97 19.69 7.76
N GLU A 272 0.32 19.11 6.75
CA GLU A 272 -0.19 19.87 5.62
C GLU A 272 -1.27 20.87 6.04
N ILE A 273 -2.26 20.45 6.83
CA ILE A 273 -3.37 21.31 7.28
C ILE A 273 -2.83 22.53 8.03
N PHE A 274 -1.81 22.34 8.87
CA PHE A 274 -1.24 23.38 9.71
C PHE A 274 0.03 24.04 9.14
N ALA A 275 0.44 23.73 7.91
CA ALA A 275 1.61 24.35 7.24
C ALA A 275 1.41 25.83 6.85
N GLY A 276 0.25 26.43 7.17
CA GLY A 276 0.02 27.88 7.06
C GLY A 276 -0.19 28.42 5.64
N LYS A 277 -0.32 27.56 4.61
CA LYS A 277 -0.59 28.00 3.23
C LYS A 277 -2.08 28.20 2.97
N LYS A 278 -2.41 29.27 2.25
CA LYS A 278 -3.78 29.68 1.83
C LYS A 278 -4.36 28.73 0.77
N ARG A 279 -4.54 27.45 1.10
CA ARG A 279 -5.45 26.59 0.33
C ARG A 279 -6.87 26.88 0.81
N ARG A 280 -7.82 27.07 -0.12
CA ARG A 280 -9.23 27.19 0.26
C ARG A 280 -9.65 25.87 0.92
N SER A 281 -9.82 25.91 2.24
CA SER A 281 -10.17 24.77 3.07
C SER A 281 -11.44 25.11 3.84
N ARG A 282 -12.39 24.17 3.89
CA ARG A 282 -13.61 24.30 4.71
C ARG A 282 -13.44 23.72 6.11
N ILE A 283 -12.28 23.12 6.39
CA ILE A 283 -11.98 22.43 7.64
C ILE A 283 -12.09 23.44 8.80
N GLN A 284 -12.92 23.10 9.77
CA GLN A 284 -13.16 23.86 11.00
C GLN A 284 -12.75 23.06 12.23
N SER A 285 -12.92 21.73 12.18
CA SER A 285 -12.57 20.85 13.30
C SER A 285 -11.90 19.56 12.83
N VAL A 286 -10.83 19.17 13.53
CA VAL A 286 -10.11 17.92 13.34
C VAL A 286 -10.01 17.20 14.68
N VAL A 287 -10.52 15.98 14.76
CA VAL A 287 -10.37 15.08 15.91
C VAL A 287 -9.39 13.98 15.52
N MET A 288 -8.23 13.94 16.16
CA MET A 288 -7.25 12.89 15.98
C MET A 288 -7.29 11.93 17.17
N VAL A 289 -7.49 10.65 16.88
CA VAL A 289 -7.54 9.55 17.84
C VAL A 289 -6.42 8.56 17.51
N TRP A 290 -5.46 8.39 18.41
CA TRP A 290 -4.36 7.46 18.24
C TRP A 290 -4.36 6.40 19.32
N SER A 291 -4.36 5.12 18.94
CA SER A 291 -4.28 4.00 19.89
C SER A 291 -2.92 3.30 19.81
N VAL A 292 -2.26 3.21 20.96
CA VAL A 292 -0.97 2.51 21.13
C VAL A 292 -1.00 1.60 22.34
N PRO A 293 -0.10 0.60 22.45
CA PRO A 293 -0.05 -0.29 23.61
C PRO A 293 0.34 0.42 24.90
N SER A 294 1.44 1.19 24.89
CA SER A 294 2.02 1.82 26.07
C SER A 294 2.54 3.23 25.81
N GLU A 295 3.00 3.89 26.87
CA GLU A 295 3.58 5.24 26.81
C GLU A 295 4.87 5.30 25.98
N ILE A 296 5.63 4.20 25.93
CA ILE A 296 6.86 4.11 25.12
C ILE A 296 6.53 4.34 23.65
N GLU A 297 5.48 3.70 23.13
CA GLU A 297 5.06 3.89 21.75
C GLU A 297 4.38 5.23 21.51
N ALA A 298 3.68 5.78 22.51
CA ALA A 298 3.17 7.15 22.43
C ALA A 298 4.33 8.14 22.23
N GLY A 299 5.40 7.97 23.01
CA GLY A 299 6.60 8.81 23.00
C GLY A 299 7.27 8.94 21.63
N TRP A 300 7.01 8.03 20.69
CA TRP A 300 7.55 8.11 19.32
C TRP A 300 7.24 9.43 18.61
N PHE A 301 6.05 9.99 18.82
CA PHE A 301 5.56 11.17 18.10
C PHE A 301 4.91 12.22 19.02
N MET A 302 4.96 12.07 20.35
CA MET A 302 4.34 13.03 21.27
C MET A 302 4.84 14.46 21.08
N GLU A 303 6.14 14.65 20.80
CA GLU A 303 6.71 15.99 20.61
C GLU A 303 6.17 16.65 19.33
N GLU A 304 6.08 15.93 18.22
CA GLU A 304 5.43 16.44 17.00
C GLU A 304 3.96 16.77 17.22
N LEU A 305 3.23 15.92 17.95
CA LEU A 305 1.81 16.15 18.25
C LEU A 305 1.61 17.39 19.12
N LYS A 306 2.46 17.61 20.13
CA LYS A 306 2.45 18.83 20.93
C LYS A 306 2.76 20.06 20.08
N ALA A 307 3.75 19.99 19.20
CA ALA A 307 4.09 21.10 18.30
C ALA A 307 2.90 21.46 17.37
N LEU A 308 2.26 20.45 16.78
CA LEU A 308 1.05 20.65 15.95
C LEU A 308 -0.11 21.25 16.77
N TYR A 309 -0.30 20.80 18.01
CA TYR A 309 -1.31 21.37 18.90
C TYR A 309 -1.04 22.85 19.20
N GLN A 310 0.21 23.24 19.46
CA GLN A 310 0.55 24.64 19.68
C GLN A 310 0.31 25.50 18.44
N ILE A 311 0.64 25.00 17.25
CA ILE A 311 0.33 25.69 15.99
C ILE A 311 -1.18 25.85 15.81
N SER A 312 -1.96 24.82 16.19
CA SER A 312 -3.42 24.85 16.06
C SER A 312 -4.09 25.92 16.93
N ASN A 313 -3.52 26.24 18.10
CA ASN A 313 -4.04 27.28 18.99
C ASN A 313 -4.02 28.68 18.37
N SER A 314 -3.10 28.92 17.43
CA SER A 314 -2.99 30.16 16.66
C SER A 314 -3.81 30.13 15.36
N SER A 315 -4.49 29.02 15.07
CA SER A 315 -5.27 28.81 13.85
C SER A 315 -6.77 28.88 14.11
N SER A 316 -7.56 29.11 13.07
CA SER A 316 -9.03 29.03 13.15
C SER A 316 -9.57 27.59 13.19
N ILE A 317 -8.70 26.58 13.04
CA ILE A 317 -9.08 25.17 12.97
C ILE A 317 -8.92 24.55 14.37
N LYS A 318 -10.03 24.05 14.93
CA LYS A 318 -10.00 23.36 16.23
C LYS A 318 -9.39 21.96 16.07
N LEU A 319 -8.23 21.74 16.68
CA LEU A 319 -7.59 20.42 16.74
C LEU A 319 -7.80 19.79 18.12
N GLU A 320 -8.40 18.61 18.16
CA GLU A 320 -8.49 17.77 19.35
C GLU A 320 -7.60 16.53 19.18
N ILE A 321 -6.68 16.32 20.12
CA ILE A 321 -5.77 15.17 20.11
C ILE A 321 -6.12 14.24 21.28
N LYS A 322 -6.36 12.96 20.97
CA LYS A 322 -6.66 11.90 21.94
C LYS A 322 -5.77 10.69 21.70
N VAL A 323 -4.89 10.40 22.65
CA VAL A 323 -3.95 9.28 22.60
C VAL A 323 -4.38 8.25 23.65
N HIS A 324 -4.75 7.06 23.19
CA HIS A 324 -5.29 5.98 24.00
C HIS A 324 -4.24 4.89 24.21
N LEU A 325 -3.84 4.70 25.47
CA LEU A 325 -2.94 3.63 25.89
C LEU A 325 -3.74 2.35 26.17
N SER A 326 -3.82 1.48 25.17
CA SER A 326 -4.69 0.30 25.16
C SER A 326 -4.31 -0.80 26.16
N LYS A 327 -3.07 -0.84 26.66
CA LYS A 327 -2.62 -1.80 27.68
C LYS A 327 -2.25 -1.14 29.02
N ALA A 328 -2.21 0.19 29.10
CA ALA A 328 -1.89 0.86 30.35
C ALA A 328 -3.11 0.90 31.28
N LYS A 329 -2.88 0.63 32.58
CA LYS A 329 -3.92 0.72 33.61
C LYS A 329 -4.12 2.15 34.09
N GLU A 330 -3.04 2.92 34.12
CA GLU A 330 -3.00 4.31 34.57
C GLU A 330 -2.15 5.11 33.59
N VAL A 331 -2.39 6.42 33.52
CA VAL A 331 -1.58 7.35 32.72
C VAL A 331 -1.25 8.56 33.55
N PRO A 332 -0.07 9.17 33.34
CA PRO A 332 0.20 10.49 33.89
C PRO A 332 -0.89 11.48 33.49
N PRO A 333 -1.25 12.43 34.38
CA PRO A 333 -2.21 13.47 34.05
C PRO A 333 -1.71 14.27 32.85
N SER A 334 -2.42 14.15 31.73
CA SER A 334 -2.08 14.78 30.46
C SER A 334 -3.37 15.12 29.71
N PRO A 335 -3.45 16.29 29.05
CA PRO A 335 -4.64 16.67 28.27
C PRO A 335 -4.87 15.76 27.05
N PHE A 336 -3.83 15.02 26.64
CA PHE A 336 -3.85 14.17 25.45
C PHE A 336 -4.03 12.68 25.76
N LEU A 337 -3.59 12.21 26.93
CA LEU A 337 -3.48 10.79 27.22
C LEU A 337 -4.75 10.25 27.90
N ASN A 338 -5.19 9.08 27.45
CA ASN A 338 -6.35 8.36 27.95
C ASN A 338 -5.98 6.88 28.14
N THR A 339 -6.60 6.21 29.13
CA THR A 339 -6.48 4.76 29.30
C THR A 339 -7.49 4.00 28.43
N GLY A 340 -7.13 2.77 28.07
CA GLY A 340 -8.04 1.83 27.44
C GLY A 340 -8.13 1.97 25.92
N ARG A 341 -9.13 1.30 25.33
CA ARG A 341 -9.38 1.38 23.88
C ARG A 341 -10.25 2.59 23.57
N PRO A 342 -10.01 3.29 22.45
CA PRO A 342 -10.81 4.43 22.07
C PRO A 342 -12.26 4.02 21.78
N ASP A 343 -13.20 4.77 22.33
CA ASP A 343 -14.60 4.70 21.94
C ASP A 343 -14.80 5.48 20.63
N ILE A 344 -14.62 4.78 19.51
CA ILE A 344 -14.72 5.35 18.17
C ILE A 344 -16.15 5.83 17.88
N GLU A 345 -17.18 5.18 18.45
CA GLU A 345 -18.57 5.61 18.27
C GLU A 345 -18.77 6.99 18.88
N LYS A 346 -18.27 7.24 20.10
CA LYS A 346 -18.33 8.56 20.72
C LYS A 346 -17.66 9.65 19.89
N TYR A 347 -16.46 9.40 19.37
CA TYR A 347 -15.71 10.40 18.59
C TYR A 347 -16.36 10.68 17.24
N LEU A 348 -16.79 9.63 16.53
CA LEU A 348 -17.49 9.81 15.26
C LEU A 348 -18.84 10.49 15.47
N ASP A 349 -19.62 10.07 16.46
CA ASP A 349 -20.93 10.64 16.75
C ASP A 349 -20.84 12.13 17.12
N GLY A 350 -19.84 12.52 17.92
CA GLY A 350 -19.61 13.91 18.29
C GLY A 350 -19.09 14.80 17.14
N ALA A 351 -18.32 14.24 16.20
CA ALA A 351 -17.81 14.98 15.04
C ALA A 351 -18.79 15.03 13.86
N THR A 352 -19.76 14.12 13.82
CA THR A 352 -20.75 14.01 12.74
C THR A 352 -22.04 14.71 13.13
N GLN A 353 -22.41 15.74 12.36
CA GLN A 353 -23.70 16.42 12.50
C GLN A 353 -24.66 15.96 11.40
N GLU A 354 -25.96 16.16 11.62
CA GLU A 354 -26.95 15.91 10.58
C GLU A 354 -26.68 16.81 9.36
N ARG A 355 -26.76 16.24 8.15
CA ARG A 355 -26.62 16.92 6.86
C ARG A 355 -25.25 17.52 6.52
N THR A 356 -24.23 17.41 7.37
CA THR A 356 -22.86 17.79 7.01
C THR A 356 -21.97 16.55 6.83
N PRO A 357 -21.26 16.42 5.69
CA PRO A 357 -20.37 15.29 5.50
C PRO A 357 -19.16 15.43 6.42
N CYS A 358 -18.87 14.36 7.16
CA CYS A 358 -17.65 14.21 7.95
C CYS A 358 -16.66 13.30 7.22
N PHE A 359 -15.42 13.74 7.15
CA PHE A 359 -14.34 12.93 6.60
C PHE A 359 -13.75 12.05 7.69
N VAL A 360 -13.70 10.74 7.45
CA VAL A 360 -13.17 9.75 8.39
C VAL A 360 -12.01 9.03 7.72
N PHE A 361 -10.82 9.12 8.30
CA PHE A 361 -9.64 8.39 7.83
C PHE A 361 -9.10 7.47 8.91
N VAL A 362 -8.89 6.20 8.56
CA VAL A 362 -8.44 5.18 9.52
C VAL A 362 -7.22 4.45 8.99
N CYS A 363 -6.14 4.42 9.76
CA CYS A 363 -4.94 3.66 9.44
C CYS A 363 -4.46 2.84 10.64
N GLY A 364 -4.33 1.53 10.50
CA GLY A 364 -3.89 0.67 11.59
C GLY A 364 -4.25 -0.81 11.42
N PRO A 365 -4.28 -1.59 12.51
CA PRO A 365 -4.61 -3.01 12.46
C PRO A 365 -6.00 -3.26 11.84
N LYS A 366 -6.15 -4.36 11.08
CA LYS A 366 -7.43 -4.71 10.43
C LYS A 366 -8.64 -4.68 11.37
N LYS A 367 -8.47 -5.12 12.62
CA LYS A 367 -9.53 -5.08 13.64
C LYS A 367 -10.01 -3.65 13.93
N LEU A 368 -9.08 -2.68 14.02
CA LEU A 368 -9.40 -1.27 14.24
C LEU A 368 -10.13 -0.68 13.03
N VAL A 369 -9.63 -0.95 11.83
CA VAL A 369 -10.22 -0.47 10.57
C VAL A 369 -11.64 -1.00 10.39
N ASN A 370 -11.84 -2.31 10.59
CA ASN A 370 -13.16 -2.95 10.47
C ASN A 370 -14.14 -2.41 11.53
N SER A 371 -13.70 -2.27 12.78
CA SER A 371 -14.54 -1.70 13.83
C SER A 371 -14.98 -0.28 13.51
N ALA A 372 -14.07 0.57 13.00
CA ALA A 372 -14.41 1.93 12.61
C ALA A 372 -15.34 1.98 11.38
N TRP A 373 -15.19 1.05 10.44
CA TRP A 373 -16.10 0.88 9.30
C TRP A 373 -17.51 0.50 9.75
N ASP A 374 -17.65 -0.48 10.63
CA ASP A 374 -18.94 -0.94 11.14
C ASP A 374 -19.67 0.19 11.90
N ILE A 375 -18.94 0.97 12.70
CA ILE A 375 -19.49 2.13 13.40
C ILE A 375 -19.89 3.23 12.40
N SER A 376 -19.07 3.51 11.39
CA SER A 376 -19.39 4.52 10.37
C SER A 376 -20.65 4.16 9.58
N THR A 377 -20.81 2.90 9.21
CA THR A 377 -22.02 2.42 8.52
C THR A 377 -23.24 2.42 9.44
N LYS A 378 -23.09 2.11 10.72
CA LYS A 378 -24.15 2.25 11.74
C LYS A 378 -24.62 3.71 11.85
N LEU A 379 -23.70 4.68 11.88
CA LEU A 379 -24.05 6.11 11.91
C LEU A 379 -24.71 6.59 10.62
N GLN A 380 -24.28 6.07 9.46
CA GLN A 380 -24.96 6.34 8.19
C GLN A 380 -26.42 5.87 8.20
N ARG A 381 -26.70 4.70 8.78
CA ARG A 381 -28.09 4.20 8.96
C ARG A 381 -28.93 5.09 9.88
N LYS A 382 -28.30 5.88 10.76
CA LYS A 382 -28.96 6.87 11.63
C LYS A 382 -29.12 8.25 10.96
N GLY A 383 -28.79 8.38 9.66
CA GLY A 383 -28.95 9.64 8.91
C GLY A 383 -27.72 10.56 8.91
N LYS A 384 -26.59 10.15 9.51
CA LYS A 384 -25.34 10.92 9.49
C LYS A 384 -24.53 10.65 8.22
N ILE A 385 -23.75 11.62 7.74
CA ILE A 385 -22.97 11.48 6.51
C ILE A 385 -21.49 11.28 6.86
N CYS A 386 -21.01 10.04 6.82
CA CYS A 386 -19.62 9.69 7.09
C CYS A 386 -18.94 9.22 5.79
N HIS A 387 -17.93 9.93 5.30
CA HIS A 387 -17.13 9.48 4.16
C HIS A 387 -15.89 8.77 4.68
N PHE A 388 -15.93 7.44 4.67
CA PHE A 388 -14.91 6.59 5.24
C PHE A 388 -13.80 6.27 4.24
N HIS A 389 -12.57 6.48 4.69
CA HIS A 389 -11.36 6.19 3.97
C HIS A 389 -10.40 5.43 4.89
N HIS A 390 -9.65 4.47 4.33
CA HIS A 390 -8.68 3.72 5.10
C HIS A 390 -7.45 3.36 4.29
N GLU A 391 -6.37 3.17 5.01
CA GLU A 391 -5.17 2.50 4.51
C GLU A 391 -4.85 1.31 5.40
N THR A 392 -4.62 0.16 4.77
CA THR A 392 -4.11 -1.04 5.44
C THR A 392 -2.80 -1.46 4.81
N PHE A 393 -1.71 -1.25 5.53
CA PHE A 393 -0.44 -1.88 5.20
C PHE A 393 -0.50 -3.34 5.69
N GLN A 394 -0.51 -4.29 4.75
CA GLN A 394 -0.31 -5.69 5.10
C GLN A 394 1.18 -5.92 5.33
N PHE A 395 1.59 -5.80 6.59
CA PHE A 395 2.93 -6.18 7.02
C PHE A 395 3.17 -7.68 6.85
#